data_AF-A0A2G4SPH6-F1
#
_entry.id   AF-A0A2G4SPH6-F1
#
_cell.length_a   1.000
_cell.length_b   1.000
_cell.length_c   1.000
_cell.angle_alpha   90.00
_cell.angle_beta   90.00
_cell.angle_gamma   90.00
#
_symmetry.space_group_name_H-M   'P 1'
#
loop_
_entity.id
_entity.type
_entity.pdbx_description
1 polymer ?
#
loop_
_entity_poly.entity_id
_entity_poly.type
_entity_poly.pdbx_seq_one_letter_code
_entity_poly.pdbx_strand_id
1 'polypeptide(L)'
;MPLISWSKDTLHSHQMSLLIQRSVKMIESLWLPYTTTTKIISTSSYIHELLKRSKTTCSVFQLALYYLFHNRKRIQQAVKTTMNPYIKCGRRMFLASLMIASKYLNDKTFKNKVWAEITLLKVQEINQIETCFLKLINYDIYVNPIIFEKWSQLLCGQPTVHCFPIIGIKRSSVQEHHPTKKLRPVQLNP
;
A
#
# COMPACT_ATOMS: atom_id res chain seq x y z
N MET A 1 -23.17 -10.35 31.78
CA MET A 1 -22.40 -9.12 32.01
C MET A 1 -21.62 -8.75 30.73
N PRO A 2 -22.16 -7.92 29.82
CA PRO A 2 -21.48 -7.49 28.59
C PRO A 2 -21.11 -6.00 28.68
N LEU A 3 -19.99 -5.65 29.33
CA LEU A 3 -19.53 -4.26 29.40
C LEU A 3 -18.17 -4.02 28.70
N ILE A 4 -17.59 -5.06 28.09
CA ILE A 4 -16.25 -4.97 27.48
C ILE A 4 -16.31 -4.82 25.95
N SER A 5 -17.40 -5.22 25.28
CA SER A 5 -17.51 -5.12 23.81
C SER A 5 -17.60 -3.66 23.34
N TRP A 6 -18.39 -2.83 24.02
CA TRP A 6 -18.64 -1.43 23.65
C TRP A 6 -17.38 -0.57 23.63
N SER A 7 -16.45 -0.82 24.56
CA SER A 7 -15.18 -0.08 24.62
C SER A 7 -14.28 -0.40 23.42
N LYS A 8 -14.21 -1.68 23.02
CA LYS A 8 -13.43 -2.10 21.83
C LYS A 8 -14.04 -1.61 20.52
N ASP A 9 -15.37 -1.65 20.41
CA ASP A 9 -16.09 -1.16 19.22
C ASP A 9 -15.94 0.36 19.05
N THR A 10 -16.02 1.10 20.16
CA THR A 10 -15.84 2.56 20.17
C THR A 10 -14.40 2.95 19.86
N LEU A 11 -13.41 2.24 20.43
CA LEU A 11 -11.99 2.48 20.17
C LEU A 11 -11.62 2.18 18.71
N HIS A 12 -12.11 1.06 18.17
CA HIS A 12 -11.85 0.67 16.79
C HIS A 12 -12.49 1.66 15.80
N SER A 13 -13.69 2.16 16.12
CA SER A 13 -14.36 3.24 15.36
C SER A 13 -13.56 4.54 15.39
N HIS A 14 -13.05 4.95 16.56
CA HIS A 14 -12.23 6.16 16.69
C HIS A 14 -10.90 6.04 15.94
N GLN A 15 -10.18 4.93 16.11
CA GLN A 15 -8.94 4.67 15.37
C GLN A 15 -9.16 4.71 13.86
N MET A 16 -10.23 4.10 13.37
CA MET A 16 -10.59 4.14 11.95
C MET A 16 -10.86 5.58 11.48
N SER A 17 -11.57 6.39 12.26
CA SER A 17 -11.83 7.79 11.92
C SER A 17 -10.55 8.64 11.80
N LEU A 18 -9.58 8.44 12.71
CA LEU A 18 -8.28 9.10 12.66
C LEU A 18 -7.48 8.65 11.43
N LEU A 19 -7.50 7.35 11.11
CA LEU A 19 -6.85 6.83 9.91
C LEU A 19 -7.45 7.42 8.64
N ILE A 20 -8.78 7.59 8.58
CA ILE A 20 -9.45 8.25 7.46
C ILE A 20 -8.94 9.69 7.32
N GLN A 21 -8.90 10.46 8.41
CA GLN A 21 -8.38 11.83 8.36
C GLN A 21 -6.92 11.89 7.88
N ARG A 22 -6.06 11.02 8.40
CA ARG A 22 -4.66 10.90 7.97
C ARG A 22 -4.54 10.52 6.49
N SER A 23 -5.39 9.61 6.01
CA SER A 23 -5.41 9.20 4.61
C SER A 23 -5.81 10.32 3.66
N VAL A 24 -6.79 11.14 4.05
CA VAL A 24 -7.23 12.29 3.25
C VAL A 24 -6.07 13.27 3.07
N LYS A 25 -5.37 13.61 4.17
CA LYS A 25 -4.19 14.48 4.11
C LYS A 25 -3.06 13.89 3.26
N MET A 26 -2.83 12.58 3.37
CA MET A 26 -1.84 11.91 2.53
C MET A 26 -2.21 12.01 1.04
N ILE A 27 -3.45 11.69 0.67
CA ILE A 27 -3.91 11.74 -0.72
C ILE A 27 -3.86 13.20 -1.25
N GLU A 28 -4.32 14.17 -0.47
CA GLU A 28 -4.24 15.60 -0.83
C GLU A 28 -2.79 16.10 -1.00
N SER A 29 -1.84 15.54 -0.26
CA SER A 29 -0.42 15.92 -0.40
C SER A 29 0.26 15.30 -1.63
N LEU A 30 -0.22 14.14 -2.08
CA LEU A 30 0.36 13.39 -3.21
C LEU A 30 -0.21 13.84 -4.55
N TRP A 31 -1.49 14.19 -4.57
CA TRP A 31 -2.19 14.72 -5.73
C TRP A 31 -2.56 16.17 -5.45
N LEU A 32 -1.98 17.11 -6.22
CA LEU A 32 -2.22 18.56 -6.11
C LEU A 32 -3.71 18.88 -5.93
N PRO A 33 -4.07 19.94 -5.19
CA PRO A 33 -5.46 20.26 -4.89
C PRO A 33 -6.24 20.45 -6.20
N TYR A 34 -7.11 19.49 -6.51
CA TYR A 34 -8.05 19.67 -7.60
C TYR A 34 -9.09 20.69 -7.12
N THR A 35 -9.07 21.89 -7.69
CA THR A 35 -10.10 22.91 -7.49
C THR A 35 -11.37 22.43 -8.18
N THR A 36 -12.13 21.57 -7.52
CA THR A 36 -13.44 21.14 -8.03
C THR A 36 -14.51 21.99 -7.37
N THR A 37 -14.97 23.00 -8.11
CA THR A 37 -16.02 23.97 -7.78
C THR A 37 -17.43 23.39 -7.82
N THR A 38 -17.59 22.07 -7.78
CA THR A 38 -18.87 21.37 -7.89
C THR A 38 -19.14 20.54 -6.63
N LYS A 39 -20.42 20.34 -6.28
CA LYS A 39 -20.90 19.49 -5.18
C LYS A 39 -20.49 18.02 -5.38
N ILE A 40 -19.21 17.70 -5.19
CA ILE A 40 -18.66 16.35 -5.26
C ILE A 40 -18.53 15.83 -3.83
N ILE A 41 -18.85 14.54 -3.63
CA ILE A 41 -18.65 13.82 -2.37
C ILE A 41 -17.23 14.07 -1.86
N SER A 42 -17.07 14.43 -0.57
CA SER A 42 -15.77 14.68 0.03
C SER A 42 -14.86 13.44 -0.05
N THR A 43 -13.54 13.62 -0.12
CA THR A 43 -12.60 12.49 -0.15
C THR A 43 -12.73 11.63 1.10
N SER A 44 -13.00 12.24 2.26
CA SER A 44 -13.29 11.53 3.51
C SER A 44 -14.53 10.64 3.41
N SER A 45 -15.64 11.18 2.90
CA SER A 45 -16.89 10.43 2.72
C SER A 45 -16.73 9.27 1.72
N TYR A 46 -15.98 9.50 0.64
CA TYR A 46 -15.64 8.45 -0.32
C TYR A 46 -14.85 7.31 0.33
N ILE A 47 -13.80 7.63 1.09
CA ILE A 47 -12.96 6.63 1.76
C ILE A 47 -13.78 5.88 2.80
N HIS A 48 -14.56 6.58 3.62
CA HIS A 48 -15.41 5.96 4.64
C HIS A 48 -16.39 4.97 4.02
N GLU A 49 -17.10 5.36 2.96
CA GLU A 49 -18.07 4.49 2.29
C GLU A 49 -17.39 3.29 1.62
N LEU A 50 -16.23 3.49 1.00
CA LEU A 50 -15.46 2.42 0.38
C LEU A 50 -15.01 1.38 1.42
N LEU A 51 -14.45 1.83 2.55
CA LEU A 51 -14.02 0.97 3.64
C LEU A 51 -15.20 0.19 4.24
N LYS A 52 -16.35 0.85 4.43
CA LYS A 52 -17.58 0.24 4.94
C LYS A 52 -18.10 -0.85 4.01
N ARG A 53 -18.26 -0.57 2.72
CA ARG A 53 -18.80 -1.54 1.74
C ARG A 53 -17.87 -2.72 1.49
N SER A 54 -16.56 -2.47 1.47
CA SER A 54 -15.55 -3.52 1.30
C SER A 54 -15.26 -4.32 2.57
N LYS A 55 -15.85 -3.95 3.72
CA LYS A 55 -15.57 -4.53 5.04
C LYS A 55 -14.07 -4.54 5.35
N THR A 56 -13.39 -3.44 5.02
CA THR A 56 -11.95 -3.33 5.17
C THR A 56 -11.54 -3.35 6.64
N THR A 57 -10.55 -4.18 6.97
CA THR A 57 -9.92 -4.20 8.30
C THR A 57 -8.88 -3.08 8.45
N CYS A 58 -8.53 -2.74 9.69
CA CYS A 58 -7.51 -1.73 9.98
C CYS A 58 -6.17 -2.06 9.29
N SER A 59 -5.68 -3.30 9.39
CA SER A 59 -4.41 -3.72 8.79
C SER A 59 -4.39 -3.58 7.27
N VAL A 60 -5.49 -3.91 6.59
CA VAL A 60 -5.62 -3.72 5.13
C VAL A 60 -5.55 -2.23 4.78
N PHE A 61 -6.24 -1.38 5.54
CA PHE A 61 -6.19 0.06 5.31
C PHE A 61 -4.79 0.65 5.58
N GLN A 62 -4.14 0.25 6.66
CA GLN A 62 -2.77 0.65 7.00
C GLN A 62 -1.78 0.23 5.91
N LEU A 63 -1.93 -0.98 5.36
CA LEU A 63 -1.09 -1.48 4.26
C LEU A 63 -1.35 -0.72 2.95
N ALA A 64 -2.61 -0.40 2.65
CA ALA A 64 -2.94 0.44 1.51
C ALA A 64 -2.26 1.82 1.60
N LEU A 65 -2.26 2.43 2.78
CA LEU A 65 -1.57 3.69 3.02
C LEU A 65 -0.05 3.54 2.97
N TYR A 66 0.49 2.41 3.43
CA TYR A 66 1.91 2.09 3.29
C TYR A 66 2.34 2.10 1.83
N TYR A 67 1.60 1.41 0.94
CA TYR A 67 1.97 1.37 -0.49
C TYR A 67 1.99 2.75 -1.13
N LEU A 68 1.05 3.64 -0.77
CA LEU A 68 1.04 5.02 -1.26
C LEU A 68 2.23 5.81 -0.72
N PHE A 69 2.49 5.71 0.59
CA PHE A 69 3.56 6.44 1.24
C PHE A 69 4.95 6.00 0.77
N HIS A 70 5.19 4.69 0.71
CA HIS A 70 6.43 4.08 0.26
C HIS A 70 6.77 4.51 -1.18
N ASN A 71 5.77 4.51 -2.06
CA ASN A 71 5.93 4.83 -3.47
C ASN A 71 5.69 6.31 -3.82
N ARG A 72 5.57 7.20 -2.83
CA ARG A 72 5.19 8.62 -3.03
C ARG A 72 5.99 9.35 -4.11
N LYS A 73 7.32 9.15 -4.16
CA LYS A 73 8.18 9.81 -5.15
C LYS A 73 7.84 9.34 -6.58
N ARG A 74 7.62 8.04 -6.75
CA ARG A 74 7.23 7.43 -8.03
C ARG A 74 5.84 7.89 -8.45
N ILE A 75 4.89 7.92 -7.51
CA ILE A 75 3.53 8.42 -7.73
C ILE A 75 3.58 9.89 -8.18
N GLN A 76 4.28 10.76 -7.45
CA GLN A 76 4.39 12.18 -7.79
C GLN A 76 5.04 12.41 -9.16
N GLN A 77 6.08 11.65 -9.48
CA GLN A 77 6.72 11.71 -10.79
C GLN A 77 5.76 11.26 -11.91
N ALA A 78 5.05 10.15 -11.70
CA ALA A 78 4.07 9.64 -12.65
C ALA A 78 2.92 10.64 -12.85
N VAL A 79 2.38 11.20 -11.77
CA VAL A 79 1.33 12.24 -11.81
C VAL A 79 1.76 13.45 -12.63
N LYS A 80 3.04 13.82 -12.65
CA LYS A 80 3.54 14.93 -13.49
C LYS A 80 3.71 14.54 -14.97
N THR A 81 4.23 13.34 -15.23
CA THR A 81 4.69 12.91 -16.56
C THR A 81 3.62 12.22 -17.40
N THR A 82 2.71 11.47 -16.78
CA THR A 82 1.71 10.67 -17.51
C THR A 82 0.46 11.47 -17.83
N MET A 83 -0.21 11.12 -18.93
CA MET A 83 -1.57 11.56 -19.24
C MET A 83 -2.64 10.52 -18.85
N ASN A 84 -2.24 9.46 -18.14
CA ASN A 84 -3.17 8.43 -17.69
C ASN A 84 -4.17 9.00 -16.65
N PRO A 85 -5.48 9.03 -16.95
CA PRO A 85 -6.48 9.65 -16.07
C PRO A 85 -6.65 8.91 -14.73
N TYR A 86 -6.31 7.62 -14.68
CA TYR A 86 -6.35 6.83 -13.45
C TYR A 86 -5.26 7.28 -12.47
N ILE A 87 -4.03 7.47 -12.96
CA ILE A 87 -2.89 7.90 -12.14
C ILE A 87 -3.07 9.33 -11.64
N LYS A 88 -3.69 10.20 -12.44
CA LYS A 88 -4.01 11.59 -12.05
C LYS A 88 -5.06 11.68 -10.95
N CYS A 89 -5.87 10.64 -10.74
CA CYS A 89 -6.93 10.63 -9.75
C CYS A 89 -6.50 9.91 -8.47
N GLY A 90 -6.20 10.68 -7.40
CA GLY A 90 -5.78 10.12 -6.11
C GLY A 90 -6.80 9.15 -5.49
N ARG A 91 -8.10 9.36 -5.69
CA ARG A 91 -9.15 8.43 -5.23
C ARG A 91 -9.05 7.07 -5.93
N ARG A 92 -8.78 7.05 -7.24
CA ARG A 92 -8.62 5.80 -8.00
C ARG A 92 -7.33 5.07 -7.64
N MET A 93 -6.24 5.79 -7.39
CA MET A 93 -5.00 5.18 -6.91
C MET A 93 -5.10 4.67 -5.47
N PHE A 94 -5.85 5.36 -4.61
CA PHE A 94 -6.20 4.85 -3.30
C PHE A 94 -7.03 3.55 -3.38
N LEU A 95 -8.05 3.52 -4.23
CA LEU A 95 -8.84 2.31 -4.49
C LEU A 95 -7.95 1.15 -4.94
N ALA A 96 -7.05 1.38 -5.90
CA ALA A 96 -6.13 0.36 -6.39
C ALA A 96 -5.23 -0.19 -5.27
N SER A 97 -4.67 0.70 -4.45
CA SER A 97 -3.85 0.34 -3.31
C SER A 97 -4.61 -0.50 -2.29
N LEU A 98 -5.87 -0.14 -2.01
CA LEU A 98 -6.74 -0.87 -1.10
C LEU A 98 -7.09 -2.27 -1.60
N MET A 99 -7.39 -2.41 -2.90
CA MET A 99 -7.63 -3.70 -3.53
C MET A 99 -6.42 -4.63 -3.39
N ILE A 100 -5.22 -4.12 -3.68
CA ILE A 100 -3.99 -4.93 -3.61
C ILE A 100 -3.69 -5.32 -2.17
N ALA A 101 -3.79 -4.39 -1.22
CA ALA A 101 -3.62 -4.69 0.20
C ALA A 101 -4.60 -5.77 0.69
N SER A 102 -5.86 -5.71 0.23
CA SER A 102 -6.86 -6.72 0.55
C SER A 102 -6.52 -8.09 -0.04
N LYS A 103 -6.00 -8.14 -1.26
CA LYS A 103 -5.55 -9.39 -1.89
C LYS A 103 -4.27 -9.95 -1.25
N TYR A 104 -3.41 -9.08 -0.73
CA TYR A 104 -2.15 -9.46 -0.09
C TYR A 104 -2.36 -10.10 1.29
N LEU A 105 -3.25 -9.53 2.11
CA LEU A 105 -3.44 -9.97 3.50
C LEU A 105 -4.48 -11.06 3.72
N ASN A 106 -5.37 -11.31 2.75
CA ASN A 106 -6.49 -12.23 2.94
C ASN A 106 -6.42 -13.41 1.96
N ASP A 107 -6.48 -14.63 2.49
CA ASP A 107 -6.55 -15.87 1.70
C ASP A 107 -7.82 -15.91 0.81
N LYS A 108 -8.92 -15.36 1.34
CA LYS A 108 -10.18 -15.16 0.61
C LYS A 108 -10.38 -13.68 0.36
N THR A 109 -10.21 -13.28 -0.89
CA THR A 109 -10.33 -11.88 -1.32
C THR A 109 -11.36 -11.72 -2.44
N PHE A 110 -11.90 -10.51 -2.56
CA PHE A 110 -12.84 -10.17 -3.61
C PHE A 110 -12.18 -10.18 -4.98
N LYS A 111 -12.83 -10.83 -5.95
CA LYS A 111 -12.49 -10.72 -7.37
C LYS A 111 -12.81 -9.32 -7.87
N ASN A 112 -12.19 -8.90 -8.97
CA ASN A 112 -12.41 -7.56 -9.56
C ASN A 112 -13.88 -7.29 -9.93
N LYS A 113 -14.66 -8.33 -10.23
CA LYS A 113 -16.11 -8.22 -10.43
C LYS A 113 -16.83 -7.69 -9.19
N VAL A 114 -16.48 -8.18 -8.00
CA VAL A 114 -17.09 -7.73 -6.74
C VAL A 114 -16.62 -6.31 -6.40
N TRP A 115 -15.35 -5.99 -6.66
CA TRP A 115 -14.86 -4.61 -6.50
C TRP A 115 -15.57 -3.62 -7.42
N ALA A 116 -15.91 -4.03 -8.64
CA ALA A 116 -16.73 -3.25 -9.57
C ALA A 116 -18.13 -2.98 -9.01
N GLU A 117 -18.77 -3.99 -8.41
CA GLU A 117 -20.08 -3.86 -7.75
C GLU A 117 -20.01 -2.91 -6.53
N ILE A 118 -18.97 -3.02 -5.69
CA ILE A 118 -18.78 -2.16 -4.51
C ILE A 118 -18.61 -0.68 -4.88
N THR A 119 -17.81 -0.42 -5.92
CA THR A 119 -17.41 0.93 -6.34
C THR A 119 -18.34 1.55 -7.39
N LEU A 120 -19.27 0.75 -7.95
CA LEU A 120 -20.14 1.13 -9.06
C LEU A 120 -19.35 1.54 -10.32
N LEU A 121 -18.19 0.93 -10.53
CA LEU A 121 -17.37 1.11 -11.73
C LEU A 121 -17.51 -0.11 -12.65
N LYS A 122 -17.17 0.06 -13.93
CA LYS A 122 -17.11 -1.08 -14.85
C LYS A 122 -15.96 -2.02 -14.46
N VAL A 123 -16.14 -3.32 -14.62
CA VAL A 123 -15.08 -4.32 -14.33
C VAL A 123 -13.80 -4.02 -15.13
N GLN A 124 -13.94 -3.59 -16.38
CA GLN A 124 -12.82 -3.17 -17.22
C GLN A 124 -12.03 -2.01 -16.62
N GLU A 125 -12.74 -1.03 -16.04
CA GLU A 125 -12.13 0.13 -15.38
C GLU A 125 -11.38 -0.31 -14.12
N ILE A 126 -11.96 -1.18 -13.31
CA ILE A 126 -11.30 -1.76 -12.13
C ILE A 126 -10.02 -2.51 -12.50
N ASN A 127 -10.06 -3.33 -13.56
CA ASN A 127 -8.88 -4.04 -14.05
C ASN A 127 -7.78 -3.07 -14.49
N GLN A 128 -8.15 -1.97 -15.16
CA GLN A 128 -7.20 -0.95 -15.59
C GLN A 128 -6.60 -0.20 -14.40
N ILE A 129 -7.43 0.20 -13.42
CA ILE A 129 -7.00 0.87 -12.19
C ILE A 129 -5.98 -0.01 -11.43
N GLU A 130 -6.30 -1.29 -11.23
CA GLU A 130 -5.42 -2.25 -10.57
C GLU A 130 -4.09 -2.43 -11.33
N THR A 131 -4.17 -2.68 -12.64
CA THR A 131 -2.98 -2.90 -13.48
C THR A 131 -2.11 -1.65 -13.53
N CYS A 132 -2.70 -0.45 -13.61
CA CYS A 132 -1.95 0.80 -13.62
C CYS A 132 -1.18 1.00 -12.32
N PHE A 133 -1.80 0.72 -11.17
CA PHE A 133 -1.13 0.89 -9.89
C PHE A 133 -0.03 -0.16 -9.66
N LEU A 134 -0.27 -1.43 -10.01
CA LEU A 134 0.76 -2.47 -9.94
C LEU A 134 1.99 -2.12 -10.78
N LYS A 135 1.80 -1.65 -12.02
CA LYS A 135 2.89 -1.15 -12.87
C LYS A 135 3.58 0.05 -12.23
N LEU A 136 2.82 0.98 -11.66
CA LEU A 136 3.36 2.18 -11.01
C LEU A 136 4.31 1.86 -9.86
N ILE A 137 4.06 0.79 -9.11
CA ILE A 137 4.91 0.32 -7.99
C ILE A 137 5.88 -0.80 -8.40
N ASN A 138 6.05 -1.08 -9.70
CA ASN A 138 6.85 -2.21 -10.22
C ASN A 138 6.47 -3.59 -9.63
N TYR A 139 5.19 -3.81 -9.31
CA TYR A 139 4.72 -5.04 -8.68
C TYR A 139 5.41 -5.37 -7.34
N ASP A 140 6.11 -4.39 -6.74
CA ASP A 140 6.76 -4.53 -5.44
C ASP A 140 5.72 -4.39 -4.32
N ILE A 141 5.02 -5.49 -4.07
CA ILE A 141 3.95 -5.60 -3.08
C ILE A 141 4.41 -6.24 -1.77
N TYR A 142 5.62 -6.81 -1.75
CA TYR A 142 6.15 -7.47 -0.56
C TYR A 142 6.46 -6.42 0.51
N VAL A 143 5.99 -6.68 1.73
CA VAL A 143 6.28 -5.83 2.88
C VAL A 143 6.86 -6.67 3.98
N ASN A 144 8.05 -6.29 4.45
CA ASN A 144 8.66 -6.91 5.62
C ASN A 144 7.79 -6.65 6.86
N PRO A 145 7.41 -7.67 7.65
CA PRO A 145 6.55 -7.52 8.82
C PRO A 145 7.06 -6.49 9.84
N ILE A 146 8.38 -6.42 10.06
CA ILE A 146 9.01 -5.48 11.00
C ILE A 146 8.84 -4.03 10.52
N ILE A 147 8.97 -3.80 9.20
CA ILE A 147 8.76 -2.49 8.60
C ILE A 147 7.28 -2.10 8.69
N PHE A 148 6.38 -3.05 8.43
CA PHE A 148 4.95 -2.83 8.53
C PHE A 148 4.51 -2.50 9.95
N GLU A 149 5.05 -3.18 10.96
CA GLU A 149 4.76 -2.91 12.36
C GLU A 149 5.20 -1.51 12.78
N LYS A 150 6.44 -1.11 12.44
CA LYS A 150 6.93 0.26 12.66
C LYS A 150 6.04 1.30 11.98
N TRP A 151 5.64 1.04 10.74
CA TRP A 151 4.71 1.89 10.01
C TRP A 151 3.35 2.01 10.72
N SER A 152 2.78 0.89 11.16
CA SER A 152 1.50 0.85 11.87
C SER A 152 1.55 1.66 13.17
N GLN A 153 2.63 1.54 13.95
CA GLN A 153 2.85 2.32 15.17
C GLN A 153 2.91 3.83 14.88
N LEU A 154 3.69 4.24 13.88
CA LEU A 154 3.79 5.65 13.45
C LEU A 154 2.43 6.19 12.98
N LEU A 155 1.70 5.39 12.20
CA LEU A 155 0.42 5.79 11.62
C LEU A 155 -0.69 5.85 12.66
N CYS A 156 -0.64 5.04 13.74
CA CYS A 156 -1.60 5.08 14.84
C CYS A 156 -1.25 6.11 15.92
N GLY A 157 -0.02 6.61 15.96
CA GLY A 157 0.44 7.57 16.98
C GLY A 157 0.59 6.94 18.36
N GLN A 158 0.79 5.61 18.44
CA GLN A 158 1.08 4.94 19.70
C GLN A 158 2.53 5.28 20.08
N PRO A 159 2.80 5.72 21.33
CA PRO A 159 4.17 5.78 21.81
C PRO A 159 4.77 4.37 21.74
N THR A 160 5.98 4.27 21.20
CA THR A 160 6.72 3.02 21.03
C THR A 160 7.00 2.38 22.39
N VAL A 161 6.06 1.59 22.91
CA VAL A 161 6.19 0.89 24.20
C VAL A 161 6.52 -0.59 24.03
N HIS A 162 7.10 -1.01 22.91
CA HIS A 162 7.78 -2.31 22.84
C HIS A 162 9.01 -2.20 21.95
N CYS A 163 10.10 -1.78 22.58
CA CYS A 163 11.44 -2.09 22.11
C CYS A 163 11.60 -3.62 22.21
N PHE A 164 11.30 -4.35 21.13
CA PHE A 164 11.74 -5.73 21.02
C PHE A 164 13.26 -5.71 20.87
N PRO A 165 14.00 -6.50 21.68
CA PRO A 165 15.45 -6.53 21.63
C PRO A 165 15.89 -6.96 20.24
N ILE A 166 16.84 -6.22 19.68
CA ILE A 166 17.53 -6.56 18.44
C ILE A 166 18.22 -7.91 18.65
N ILE A 167 17.62 -8.99 18.13
CA ILE A 167 18.34 -10.24 17.93
C ILE A 167 19.32 -9.97 16.79
N GLY A 168 20.60 -9.89 17.15
CA GLY A 168 21.71 -9.81 16.23
C GLY A 168 21.73 -11.01 15.31
N ILE A 169 21.30 -10.81 14.07
CA ILE A 169 21.66 -11.70 12.97
C ILE A 169 23.03 -11.23 12.48
N LYS A 170 24.09 -11.92 12.91
CA LYS A 170 25.41 -11.83 12.27
C LYS A 170 25.21 -12.14 10.78
N ARG A 171 25.48 -11.15 9.93
CA ARG A 171 25.75 -11.39 8.51
C ARG A 171 26.95 -12.34 8.43
N SER A 172 26.69 -13.59 8.06
CA SER A 172 27.75 -14.48 7.60
C SER A 172 28.26 -13.93 6.27
N SER A 173 29.53 -13.56 6.26
CA SER A 173 30.32 -13.23 5.09
C SER A 173 30.29 -14.41 4.11
N VAL A 174 29.60 -14.25 2.99
CA VAL A 174 29.77 -15.11 1.81
C VAL A 174 31.12 -14.72 1.19
N GLN A 175 32.12 -15.59 1.31
CA GLN A 175 33.35 -15.49 0.54
C GLN A 175 33.07 -15.99 -0.88
N GLU A 176 33.23 -15.10 -1.87
CA GLU A 176 33.33 -15.45 -3.29
C GLU A 176 34.62 -16.27 -3.52
N HIS A 177 34.48 -17.54 -3.90
CA HIS A 177 35.58 -18.30 -4.48
C HIS A 177 35.45 -18.32 -6.00
N HIS A 178 36.34 -17.55 -6.64
CA HIS A 178 36.56 -17.46 -8.07
C HIS A 178 37.42 -18.66 -8.54
N PRO A 179 36.99 -19.53 -9.48
CA PRO A 179 37.87 -20.54 -10.03
C PRO A 179 38.65 -19.98 -11.23
N THR A 180 39.93 -19.70 -11.02
CA THR A 180 40.91 -19.38 -12.07
C THR A 180 41.18 -20.61 -12.94
N LYS A 181 40.70 -20.60 -14.18
CA LYS A 181 41.15 -21.53 -15.22
C LYS A 181 42.55 -21.12 -15.70
N LYS A 182 43.59 -21.88 -15.33
CA LYS A 182 44.92 -21.81 -15.96
C LYS A 182 44.84 -22.41 -17.37
N LEU A 183 45.05 -21.57 -18.38
CA LEU A 183 45.33 -21.99 -19.76
C LEU A 183 46.77 -22.55 -19.83
N ARG A 184 46.93 -23.73 -20.44
CA ARG A 184 48.24 -24.30 -20.80
C ARG A 184 48.75 -23.65 -22.10
N PRO A 185 50.05 -23.32 -22.23
CA PRO A 185 50.60 -22.87 -23.48
C PRO A 185 50.76 -24.04 -24.47
N VAL A 186 50.34 -23.82 -25.71
CA VAL A 186 50.56 -24.70 -26.86
C VAL A 186 52.02 -24.50 -27.31
N GLN A 187 52.78 -25.58 -27.38
CA GLN A 187 54.12 -25.58 -27.97
C GLN A 187 53.97 -25.61 -29.51
N LEU A 188 54.47 -24.59 -30.20
CA LEU A 188 54.80 -24.67 -31.61
C LEU A 188 56.20 -25.28 -31.72
N ASN A 189 56.34 -26.36 -32.49
CA ASN A 189 57.63 -26.78 -33.02
C ASN A 189 57.67 -26.51 -34.54
N PRO A 190 58.87 -26.22 -35.09
CA PRO A 190 59.08 -25.87 -36.49
C PRO A 190 58.89 -27.04 -37.46
#